data_AF-A0A938G9G1-F1
#
_entry.id   AF-A0A938G9G1-F1
#
_cell.length_a   1.000
_cell.length_b   1.000
_cell.length_c   1.000
_cell.angle_alpha   90.00
_cell.angle_beta   90.00
_cell.angle_gamma   90.00
#
_symmetry.space_group_name_H-M   'P 1'
#
loop_
_entity.id
_entity.type
_entity.pdbx_description
1 polymer ?
#
loop_
_entity_poly.entity_id
_entity_poly.type
_entity_poly.pdbx_seq_one_letter_code
_entity_poly.pdbx_strand_id
1 'polypeptide(L)'
;MKVFRLGWKEAVFPVAVAFCLLVLGLPNRAQQPAPGSAAKPALKNYQTMNLTTLTNLATNGDPVAQNELGMAYGAGRRGVRKANVEEAFKWFRLAAEQGYATAQYNLGSLYYYGTGVPKDTQEALKWYRKAADQGFIQAQYFLGWLFSRGVEENFKESVLWFGKAAEQGDPEAQLSLGLMLLRGEDLNPDYVEAYKWINLSAAQGNTNAVKHRARMSVSMTQEQVAEGQRRAVQFSPKKSEINASTNQPAAAPLSRATEN
;
A
#
# COMPACT_ATOMS: atom_id res chain seq x y z
N MET A 1 -14.44 -7.89 -61.89
CA MET A 1 -14.59 -9.19 -62.60
C MET A 1 -13.34 -10.00 -62.28
N LYS A 2 -13.32 -11.20 -61.69
CA LYS A 2 -14.35 -12.22 -61.41
C LYS A 2 -14.10 -12.78 -60.01
N VAL A 3 -15.20 -13.00 -59.30
CA VAL A 3 -15.32 -13.85 -58.12
C VAL A 3 -15.08 -15.30 -58.53
N PHE A 4 -14.29 -16.07 -57.78
CA PHE A 4 -14.35 -17.54 -57.83
C PHE A 4 -14.70 -18.09 -56.46
N ARG A 5 -15.77 -18.87 -56.48
CA ARG A 5 -16.44 -19.52 -55.36
C ARG A 5 -16.09 -21.02 -55.34
N LEU A 6 -16.26 -21.58 -54.15
CA LEU A 6 -16.69 -22.95 -53.81
C LEU A 6 -15.64 -24.06 -53.69
N GLY A 7 -15.80 -24.79 -52.58
CA GLY A 7 -15.14 -26.06 -52.28
C GLY A 7 -15.31 -26.49 -50.82
N TRP A 8 -16.54 -26.49 -50.30
CA TRP A 8 -16.87 -27.07 -48.99
C TRP A 8 -16.74 -28.61 -49.04
N LYS A 9 -16.16 -29.22 -48.01
CA LYS A 9 -16.40 -30.63 -47.66
C LYS A 9 -16.81 -30.71 -46.19
N GLU A 10 -18.01 -31.22 -46.01
CA GLU A 10 -18.70 -31.45 -44.76
C GLU A 10 -18.09 -32.62 -44.00
N ALA A 11 -18.06 -32.54 -42.66
CA ALA A 11 -17.97 -33.70 -41.79
C ALA A 11 -19.01 -33.54 -40.68
N VAL A 12 -20.18 -34.12 -40.96
CA VAL A 12 -21.29 -34.37 -40.05
C VAL A 12 -20.89 -35.51 -39.11
N PHE A 13 -21.01 -35.33 -37.80
CA PHE A 13 -21.11 -36.44 -36.86
C PHE A 13 -22.44 -36.36 -36.10
N PRO A 14 -23.20 -37.46 -36.01
CA PRO A 14 -24.63 -37.44 -35.72
C PRO A 14 -24.96 -37.37 -34.22
N VAL A 15 -26.16 -36.85 -33.96
CA VAL A 15 -26.85 -36.84 -32.67
C VAL A 15 -27.83 -38.01 -32.58
N ALA A 16 -27.91 -38.59 -31.38
CA ALA A 16 -28.99 -39.40 -30.76
C ALA A 16 -29.18 -40.88 -31.16
N VAL A 17 -29.30 -41.74 -30.14
CA VAL A 17 -30.49 -42.50 -29.68
C VAL A 17 -30.09 -43.18 -28.34
N ALA A 18 -30.54 -42.72 -27.17
CA ALA A 18 -31.77 -43.02 -26.42
C ALA A 18 -31.87 -44.43 -25.77
N PHE A 19 -31.93 -44.40 -24.43
CA PHE A 19 -32.69 -45.23 -23.48
C PHE A 19 -32.53 -46.76 -23.42
N CYS A 20 -31.98 -47.24 -22.29
CA CYS A 20 -32.51 -48.41 -21.60
C CYS A 20 -32.24 -48.32 -20.09
N LEU A 21 -33.32 -48.25 -19.31
CA LEU A 21 -33.33 -48.38 -17.84
C LEU A 21 -33.21 -49.87 -17.48
N LEU A 22 -32.26 -50.24 -16.61
CA LEU A 22 -32.48 -51.37 -15.70
C LEU A 22 -31.74 -51.17 -14.37
N VAL A 23 -32.52 -51.39 -13.32
CA VAL A 23 -32.31 -51.11 -11.91
C VAL A 23 -31.27 -52.06 -11.31
N LEU A 24 -30.19 -51.51 -10.74
CA LEU A 24 -29.45 -52.13 -9.64
C LEU A 24 -29.10 -51.05 -8.61
N GLY A 25 -29.63 -51.22 -7.39
CA GLY A 25 -29.54 -50.25 -6.30
C GLY A 25 -28.11 -50.04 -5.81
N LEU A 26 -27.53 -48.91 -6.20
CA LEU A 26 -26.33 -48.35 -5.57
C LEU A 26 -26.72 -47.11 -4.75
N PRO A 27 -26.17 -46.95 -3.53
CA PRO A 27 -26.56 -45.88 -2.63
C PRO A 27 -26.30 -44.50 -3.24
N ASN A 28 -27.29 -43.62 -3.05
CA ASN A 28 -27.33 -42.22 -3.45
C ASN A 28 -26.03 -41.49 -3.06
N ARG A 29 -25.10 -41.38 -4.00
CA ARG A 29 -23.86 -40.63 -3.84
C ARG A 29 -24.24 -39.14 -3.84
N ALA A 30 -24.41 -38.59 -2.64
CA ALA A 30 -24.49 -37.16 -2.41
C ALA A 30 -23.45 -36.46 -3.30
N GLN A 31 -23.92 -35.42 -4.00
CA GLN A 31 -23.14 -34.57 -4.90
C GLN A 31 -21.74 -34.32 -4.31
N GLN A 32 -20.74 -35.03 -4.84
CA GLN A 32 -19.36 -34.63 -4.60
C GLN A 32 -19.14 -33.34 -5.42
N PRO A 33 -18.74 -32.22 -4.80
CA PRO A 33 -18.44 -31.00 -5.53
C PRO A 33 -17.29 -31.28 -6.51
N ALA A 34 -17.37 -30.66 -7.69
CA ALA A 34 -16.38 -30.85 -8.76
C ALA A 34 -14.95 -30.58 -8.26
N PRO A 35 -13.96 -31.41 -8.63
CA PRO A 35 -12.55 -31.16 -8.32
C PRO A 35 -12.11 -29.91 -9.09
N GLY A 36 -12.10 -28.76 -8.41
CA GLY A 36 -11.84 -27.46 -9.02
C GLY A 36 -12.57 -26.28 -8.36
N SER A 37 -13.61 -26.51 -7.55
CA SER A 37 -14.22 -25.43 -6.76
C SER A 37 -13.49 -25.27 -5.41
N ALA A 38 -12.21 -24.89 -5.45
CA ALA A 38 -11.61 -24.31 -4.25
C ALA A 38 -12.36 -23.01 -3.97
N ALA A 39 -13.22 -23.02 -2.95
CA ALA A 39 -13.76 -21.79 -2.41
C ALA A 39 -12.59 -20.84 -2.17
N LYS A 40 -12.65 -19.60 -2.69
CA LYS A 40 -11.68 -18.56 -2.30
C LYS A 40 -11.59 -18.61 -0.77
N PRO A 41 -10.39 -18.77 -0.18
CA PRO A 41 -10.27 -18.85 1.27
C PRO A 41 -11.02 -17.66 1.87
N ALA A 42 -11.91 -17.93 2.82
CA ALA A 42 -12.60 -16.85 3.53
C ALA A 42 -11.52 -15.91 4.07
N LEU A 43 -11.64 -14.61 3.75
CA LEU A 43 -10.67 -13.62 4.19
C LEU A 43 -10.56 -13.70 5.72
N LYS A 44 -9.37 -14.02 6.22
CA LYS A 44 -9.06 -14.00 7.64
C LYS A 44 -9.22 -12.57 8.16
N ASN A 45 -10.17 -12.33 9.07
CA ASN A 45 -10.30 -11.04 9.73
C ASN A 45 -9.34 -10.97 10.92
N TYR A 46 -8.08 -10.60 10.67
CA TYR A 46 -7.05 -10.52 11.72
C TYR A 46 -7.34 -9.48 12.79
N GLN A 47 -8.17 -8.46 12.50
CA GLN A 47 -8.44 -7.37 13.45
C GLN A 47 -9.26 -7.83 14.66
N THR A 48 -10.13 -8.82 14.47
CA THR A 48 -11.02 -9.36 15.51
C THR A 48 -10.48 -10.62 16.18
N MET A 49 -9.35 -11.16 15.71
CA MET A 49 -8.75 -12.35 16.31
C MET A 49 -8.19 -12.05 17.71
N ASN A 50 -8.44 -12.97 18.63
CA ASN A 50 -7.83 -12.93 19.96
C ASN A 50 -6.34 -13.32 19.91
N LEU A 51 -5.62 -13.07 21.01
CA LEU A 51 -4.18 -13.32 21.09
C LEU A 51 -3.80 -14.78 20.81
N THR A 52 -4.58 -15.75 21.31
CA THR A 52 -4.27 -17.18 21.12
C THR A 52 -4.32 -17.57 19.64
N THR A 53 -5.38 -17.17 18.92
CA THR A 53 -5.52 -17.45 17.49
C THR A 53 -4.42 -16.73 16.69
N LEU A 54 -4.13 -15.47 17.00
CA LEU A 54 -3.04 -14.73 16.35
C LEU A 54 -1.69 -15.39 16.59
N THR A 55 -1.42 -15.87 17.81
CA THR A 55 -0.17 -16.57 18.16
C THR A 55 -0.02 -17.86 17.36
N ASN A 56 -1.09 -18.65 17.25
CA ASN A 56 -1.07 -19.88 16.46
C ASN A 56 -0.80 -19.61 14.96
N LEU A 57 -1.40 -18.56 14.39
CA LEU A 57 -1.14 -18.21 13.00
C LEU A 57 0.29 -17.67 12.80
N ALA A 58 0.75 -16.80 13.71
CA ALA A 58 2.07 -16.19 13.64
C ALA A 58 3.20 -17.22 13.79
N THR A 59 3.05 -18.18 14.70
CA THR A 59 4.00 -19.30 14.89
C THR A 59 4.01 -20.27 13.71
N ASN A 60 2.90 -20.39 12.98
CA ASN A 60 2.82 -21.11 11.71
C ASN A 60 3.35 -20.31 10.51
N GLY A 61 3.98 -19.16 10.75
CA GLY A 61 4.66 -18.37 9.71
C GLY A 61 3.78 -17.35 8.99
N ASP A 62 2.51 -17.15 9.37
CA ASP A 62 1.64 -16.17 8.71
C ASP A 62 2.14 -14.74 8.95
N PRO A 63 2.66 -14.02 7.94
CA PRO A 63 3.31 -12.73 8.15
C PRO A 63 2.34 -11.62 8.57
N VAL A 64 1.06 -11.72 8.19
CA VAL A 64 0.03 -10.78 8.63
C VAL A 64 -0.24 -10.99 10.12
N ALA A 65 -0.37 -12.25 10.56
CA ALA A 65 -0.53 -12.58 11.98
C ALA A 65 0.70 -12.17 12.80
N GLN A 66 1.91 -12.38 12.29
CA GLN A 66 3.14 -11.93 12.95
C GLN A 66 3.15 -10.41 13.13
N ASN A 67 2.82 -9.63 12.10
CA ASN A 67 2.70 -8.18 12.25
C ASN A 67 1.62 -7.79 13.27
N GLU A 68 0.44 -8.40 13.21
CA GLU A 68 -0.66 -8.09 14.15
C GLU A 68 -0.34 -8.47 15.59
N LEU A 69 0.42 -9.56 15.78
CA LEU A 69 0.94 -9.98 17.08
C LEU A 69 2.02 -9.00 17.57
N GLY A 70 2.91 -8.54 16.70
CA GLY A 70 3.86 -7.48 17.01
C GLY A 70 3.18 -6.20 17.47
N MET A 71 2.12 -5.78 16.78
CA MET A 71 1.28 -4.66 17.21
C MET A 71 0.57 -4.93 18.54
N ALA A 72 0.12 -6.16 18.80
CA ALA A 72 -0.53 -6.54 20.05
C ALA A 72 0.43 -6.39 21.25
N TYR A 73 1.66 -6.88 21.09
CA TYR A 73 2.71 -6.72 22.10
C TYR A 73 3.13 -5.27 22.27
N GLY A 74 3.41 -4.54 21.17
CA GLY A 74 3.88 -3.16 21.24
C GLY A 74 2.90 -2.20 21.92
N ALA A 75 1.59 -2.43 21.76
CA ALA A 75 0.55 -1.58 22.35
C ALA A 75 -0.06 -2.14 23.64
N GLY A 76 0.32 -3.35 24.09
CA GLY A 76 -0.31 -3.99 25.27
C GLY A 76 -1.81 -4.24 25.07
N ARG A 77 -2.22 -4.68 23.86
CA ARG A 77 -3.63 -4.89 23.49
C ARG A 77 -3.94 -6.37 23.27
N ARG A 78 -5.23 -6.68 23.03
CA ARG A 78 -5.71 -8.04 22.73
C ARG A 78 -5.41 -9.09 23.81
N GLY A 79 -5.26 -8.68 25.08
CA GLY A 79 -4.96 -9.59 26.20
C GLY A 79 -3.49 -9.62 26.61
N VAL A 80 -2.62 -8.85 25.95
CA VAL A 80 -1.25 -8.60 26.42
C VAL A 80 -1.31 -7.65 27.63
N ARG A 81 -0.89 -8.12 28.81
CA ARG A 81 -1.01 -7.36 30.07
C ARG A 81 -0.20 -6.06 30.12
N LYS A 82 0.97 -6.02 29.46
CA LYS A 82 1.86 -4.87 29.44
C LYS A 82 2.52 -4.78 28.07
N ALA A 83 2.63 -3.56 27.53
CA ALA A 83 3.35 -3.32 26.30
C ALA A 83 4.78 -3.89 26.37
N ASN A 84 5.19 -4.58 25.30
CA ASN A 84 6.50 -5.19 25.15
C ASN A 84 7.03 -4.93 23.73
N VAL A 85 7.90 -3.92 23.62
CA VAL A 85 8.47 -3.49 22.34
C VAL A 85 9.52 -4.47 21.82
N GLU A 86 10.27 -5.13 22.71
CA GLU A 86 11.25 -6.16 22.30
C GLU A 86 10.55 -7.35 21.63
N GLU A 87 9.41 -7.76 22.15
CA GLU A 87 8.61 -8.82 21.54
C GLU A 87 7.97 -8.33 20.23
N ALA A 88 7.48 -7.09 20.19
CA ALA A 88 7.00 -6.48 18.95
C ALA A 88 8.07 -6.47 17.86
N PHE A 89 9.30 -6.11 18.21
CA PHE A 89 10.45 -6.11 17.30
C PHE A 89 10.69 -7.49 16.68
N LYS A 90 10.71 -8.56 17.49
CA LYS A 90 10.91 -9.93 16.97
C LYS A 90 9.84 -10.32 15.96
N TRP A 91 8.57 -10.04 16.26
CA TRP A 91 7.47 -10.38 15.38
C TRP A 91 7.43 -9.54 14.10
N PHE A 92 7.70 -8.23 14.19
CA PHE A 92 7.86 -7.40 12.99
C PHE A 92 9.02 -7.86 12.14
N ARG A 93 10.15 -8.24 12.74
CA ARG A 93 11.30 -8.75 12.01
C ARG A 93 10.97 -10.01 11.21
N LEU A 94 10.32 -11.00 11.84
CA LEU A 94 9.89 -12.22 11.15
C LEU A 94 8.96 -11.92 9.95
N ALA A 95 8.00 -11.01 10.12
CA ALA A 95 7.09 -10.63 9.03
C ALA A 95 7.82 -9.83 7.93
N ALA A 96 8.72 -8.92 8.32
CA ALA A 96 9.45 -8.05 7.42
C ALA A 96 10.45 -8.84 6.54
N GLU A 97 11.10 -9.84 7.11
CA GLU A 97 11.99 -10.78 6.41
C GLU A 97 11.23 -11.63 5.39
N GLN A 98 9.93 -11.88 5.62
CA GLN A 98 9.03 -12.52 4.65
C GLN A 98 8.48 -11.57 3.56
N GLY A 99 8.93 -10.31 3.54
CA GLY A 99 8.52 -9.35 2.52
C GLY A 99 7.27 -8.54 2.86
N TYR A 100 6.67 -8.72 4.04
CA TYR A 100 5.41 -8.04 4.37
C TYR A 100 5.61 -6.53 4.61
N ALA A 101 5.16 -5.71 3.66
CA ALA A 101 5.44 -4.27 3.59
C ALA A 101 5.07 -3.49 4.85
N THR A 102 3.91 -3.76 5.47
CA THR A 102 3.52 -3.07 6.71
C THR A 102 4.50 -3.39 7.86
N ALA A 103 5.00 -4.63 7.98
CA ALA A 103 6.00 -4.95 8.99
C ALA A 103 7.37 -4.36 8.68
N GLN A 104 7.78 -4.29 7.40
CA GLN A 104 9.00 -3.59 7.01
C GLN A 104 8.94 -2.11 7.41
N TYR A 105 7.81 -1.45 7.18
CA TYR A 105 7.60 -0.07 7.65
C TYR A 105 7.64 0.04 9.19
N ASN A 106 6.97 -0.87 9.90
CA ASN A 106 6.98 -0.87 11.37
C ASN A 106 8.38 -1.08 11.94
N LEU A 107 9.14 -2.03 11.38
CA LEU A 107 10.51 -2.31 11.77
C LEU A 107 11.43 -1.13 11.48
N GLY A 108 11.30 -0.49 10.31
CA GLY A 108 12.00 0.75 9.99
C GLY A 108 11.71 1.86 11.00
N SER A 109 10.46 1.96 11.47
CA SER A 109 10.06 2.92 12.49
C SER A 109 10.68 2.65 13.86
N LEU A 110 10.78 1.39 14.28
CA LEU A 110 11.47 1.04 15.53
C LEU A 110 12.94 1.49 15.51
N TYR A 111 13.64 1.25 14.40
CA TYR A 111 15.02 1.71 14.22
C TYR A 111 15.12 3.24 14.13
N TYR A 112 14.21 3.91 13.42
CA TYR A 112 14.24 5.35 13.25
C TYR A 112 14.06 6.10 14.57
N TYR A 113 13.12 5.65 15.40
CA TYR A 113 12.83 6.25 16.70
C TYR A 113 13.70 5.70 17.85
N GLY A 114 14.43 4.60 17.62
CA GLY A 114 15.17 3.91 18.69
C GLY A 114 14.25 3.30 19.75
N THR A 115 13.08 2.79 19.34
CA THR A 115 12.08 2.26 20.26
C THR A 115 12.28 0.77 20.45
N GLY A 116 12.75 0.37 21.64
CA GLY A 116 13.08 -1.02 21.98
C GLY A 116 14.35 -1.57 21.30
N VAL A 117 14.98 -0.79 20.43
CA VAL A 117 16.29 -1.06 19.83
C VAL A 117 17.09 0.24 19.74
N PRO A 118 18.44 0.21 19.68
CA PRO A 118 19.23 1.40 19.42
C PRO A 118 18.78 2.11 18.15
N LYS A 119 18.74 3.44 18.19
CA LYS A 119 18.40 4.26 17.02
C LYS A 119 19.41 4.00 15.91
N ASP A 120 18.92 3.65 14.74
CA ASP A 120 19.72 3.43 13.54
C ASP A 120 18.96 3.91 12.29
N THR A 121 19.32 5.11 11.83
CA THR A 121 18.65 5.72 10.67
C THR A 121 19.00 4.99 9.36
N GLN A 122 20.18 4.37 9.26
CA GLN A 122 20.58 3.63 8.06
C GLN A 122 19.81 2.32 7.94
N GLU A 123 19.63 1.61 9.07
CA GLU A 123 18.80 0.41 9.09
C GLU A 123 17.32 0.75 8.84
N ALA A 124 16.83 1.85 9.41
CA ALA A 124 15.48 2.35 9.11
C ALA A 124 15.28 2.62 7.61
N LEU A 125 16.23 3.29 6.96
CA LEU A 125 16.20 3.57 5.52
C LEU A 125 16.11 2.29 4.69
N LYS A 126 16.86 1.23 5.03
CA LYS A 126 16.79 -0.06 4.34
C LYS A 126 15.40 -0.68 4.41
N TRP A 127 14.80 -0.71 5.59
CA TRP A 127 13.47 -1.29 5.78
C TRP A 127 12.35 -0.46 5.14
N TYR A 128 12.43 0.88 5.24
CA TYR A 128 11.51 1.76 4.54
C TYR A 128 11.61 1.60 3.02
N ARG A 129 12.82 1.50 2.46
CA ARG A 129 13.02 1.28 1.01
C ARG A 129 12.37 -0.02 0.53
N LYS A 130 12.55 -1.12 1.26
CA LYS A 130 11.87 -2.40 0.96
C LYS A 130 10.34 -2.28 0.94
N ALA A 131 9.75 -1.54 1.88
CA ALA A 131 8.30 -1.33 1.91
C ALA A 131 7.84 -0.40 0.77
N ALA A 132 8.60 0.67 0.51
CA ALA A 132 8.30 1.67 -0.51
C ALA A 132 8.39 1.13 -1.93
N ASP A 133 9.37 0.24 -2.20
CA ASP A 133 9.54 -0.46 -3.47
C ASP A 133 8.34 -1.34 -3.82
N GLN A 134 7.61 -1.83 -2.81
CA GLN A 134 6.37 -2.59 -2.98
C GLN A 134 5.13 -1.71 -3.21
N GLY A 135 5.28 -0.38 -3.16
CA GLY A 135 4.16 0.55 -3.30
C GLY A 135 3.58 1.08 -2.00
N PHE A 136 4.19 0.81 -0.83
CA PHE A 136 3.59 1.18 0.45
C PHE A 136 3.65 2.69 0.65
N ILE A 137 2.49 3.34 0.53
CA ILE A 137 2.34 4.80 0.46
C ILE A 137 3.05 5.49 1.62
N GLN A 138 2.85 5.01 2.86
CA GLN A 138 3.46 5.60 4.04
C GLN A 138 4.98 5.49 3.99
N ALA A 139 5.55 4.36 3.56
CA ALA A 139 7.00 4.23 3.43
C ALA A 139 7.56 5.14 2.33
N GLN A 140 6.87 5.26 1.20
CA GLN A 140 7.25 6.21 0.15
C GLN A 140 7.24 7.66 0.65
N TYR A 141 6.18 8.07 1.34
CA TYR A 141 6.10 9.39 1.97
C TYR A 141 7.24 9.62 2.97
N PHE A 142 7.48 8.65 3.88
CA PHE A 142 8.54 8.77 4.89
C PHE A 142 9.94 8.82 4.29
N LEU A 143 10.22 8.08 3.21
CA LEU A 143 11.48 8.23 2.47
C LEU A 143 11.61 9.61 1.85
N GLY A 144 10.55 10.12 1.22
CA GLY A 144 10.54 11.48 0.67
C GLY A 144 10.87 12.53 1.73
N TRP A 145 10.30 12.36 2.93
CA TRP A 145 10.55 13.21 4.08
C TRP A 145 11.98 13.09 4.60
N LEU A 146 12.50 11.86 4.76
CA LEU A 146 13.88 11.62 5.18
C LEU A 146 14.89 12.24 4.22
N PHE A 147 14.68 12.12 2.90
CA PHE A 147 15.57 12.74 1.93
C PHE A 147 15.41 14.27 1.82
N SER A 148 14.32 14.85 2.33
CA SER A 148 14.16 16.31 2.35
C SER A 148 14.85 17.01 3.52
N ARG A 149 15.17 16.29 4.61
CA ARG A 149 15.63 16.89 5.88
C ARG A 149 16.60 16.02 6.70
N GLY A 150 17.00 14.86 6.19
CA GLY A 150 17.77 13.85 6.91
C GLY A 150 19.28 13.96 6.72
N VAL A 151 20.00 12.95 7.24
CA VAL A 151 21.47 12.87 7.23
C VAL A 151 22.06 12.84 5.81
N GLU A 152 21.28 12.36 4.84
CA GLU A 152 21.61 12.34 3.42
C GLU A 152 20.55 13.14 2.65
N GLU A 153 20.44 14.45 2.92
CA GLU A 153 19.56 15.32 2.14
C GLU A 153 19.83 15.12 0.64
N ASN A 154 18.79 14.74 -0.08
CA ASN A 154 18.85 14.42 -1.49
C ASN A 154 17.55 14.85 -2.16
N PHE A 155 17.60 16.02 -2.77
CA PHE A 155 16.46 16.61 -3.46
C PHE A 155 15.81 15.66 -4.48
N LYS A 156 16.63 14.98 -5.28
CA LYS A 156 16.14 14.08 -6.35
C LYS A 156 15.41 12.87 -5.77
N GLU A 157 15.98 12.24 -4.75
CA GLU A 157 15.32 11.12 -4.05
C GLU A 157 14.05 11.60 -3.33
N SER A 158 14.06 12.79 -2.72
CA SER A 158 12.88 13.34 -2.06
C SER A 158 11.72 13.55 -3.04
N VAL A 159 11.98 14.21 -4.18
CA VAL A 159 11.00 14.39 -5.26
C VAL A 159 10.52 13.06 -5.82
N LEU A 160 11.42 12.10 -6.01
CA LEU A 160 11.07 10.76 -6.49
C LEU A 160 10.08 10.05 -5.56
N TRP A 161 10.39 9.99 -4.26
CA TRP A 161 9.59 9.24 -3.29
C TRP A 161 8.27 9.93 -2.95
N PHE A 162 8.27 11.26 -2.78
CA PHE A 162 7.01 12.00 -2.70
C PHE A 162 6.17 11.87 -3.97
N GLY A 163 6.81 11.87 -5.15
CA GLY A 163 6.19 11.59 -6.44
C GLY A 163 5.40 10.29 -6.44
N LYS A 164 6.03 9.18 -6.05
CA LYS A 164 5.39 7.86 -5.99
C LYS A 164 4.18 7.84 -5.05
N ALA A 165 4.27 8.44 -3.86
CA ALA A 165 3.15 8.49 -2.92
C ALA A 165 2.03 9.42 -3.41
N ALA A 166 2.38 10.58 -3.97
CA ALA A 166 1.45 11.57 -4.52
C ALA A 166 0.65 11.01 -5.71
N GLU A 167 1.32 10.24 -6.57
CA GLU A 167 0.71 9.51 -7.69
C GLU A 167 -0.33 8.49 -7.23
N GLN A 168 -0.18 7.93 -6.03
CA GLN A 168 -1.16 7.03 -5.40
C GLN A 168 -2.29 7.78 -4.68
N GLY A 169 -2.28 9.11 -4.70
CA GLY A 169 -3.34 9.94 -4.15
C GLY A 169 -3.08 10.45 -2.73
N ASP A 170 -1.92 10.20 -2.12
CA ASP A 170 -1.65 10.65 -0.76
C ASP A 170 -1.61 12.18 -0.65
N PRO A 171 -2.51 12.82 0.12
CA PRO A 171 -2.61 14.28 0.16
C PRO A 171 -1.39 14.94 0.80
N GLU A 172 -0.72 14.30 1.77
CA GLU A 172 0.49 14.88 2.39
C GLU A 172 1.69 14.81 1.45
N ALA A 173 1.85 13.71 0.72
CA ALA A 173 2.86 13.58 -0.33
C ALA A 173 2.62 14.55 -1.47
N GLN A 174 1.37 14.78 -1.89
CA GLN A 174 1.03 15.76 -2.93
C GLN A 174 1.43 17.18 -2.51
N LEU A 175 1.13 17.58 -1.26
CA LEU A 175 1.60 18.87 -0.74
C LEU A 175 3.13 18.94 -0.71
N SER A 176 3.76 17.92 -0.14
CA SER A 176 5.22 17.87 0.04
C SER A 176 5.95 17.91 -1.30
N LEU A 177 5.47 17.16 -2.30
CA LEU A 177 6.00 17.19 -3.67
C LEU A 177 5.90 18.59 -4.28
N GLY A 178 4.73 19.23 -4.18
CA GLY A 178 4.56 20.59 -4.70
C GLY A 178 5.49 21.59 -4.03
N LEU A 179 5.70 21.48 -2.72
CA LEU A 179 6.67 22.32 -1.99
C LEU A 179 8.13 22.02 -2.40
N MET A 180 8.49 20.76 -2.63
CA MET A 180 9.82 20.39 -3.12
C MET A 180 10.08 20.97 -4.52
N LEU A 181 9.10 20.89 -5.42
CA LEU A 181 9.22 21.46 -6.77
C LEU A 181 9.40 22.99 -6.76
N LEU A 182 8.89 23.69 -5.73
CA LEU A 182 9.13 25.12 -5.55
C LEU A 182 10.52 25.46 -5.00
N ARG A 183 11.16 24.53 -4.29
CA ARG A 183 12.50 24.73 -3.71
C ARG A 183 13.62 24.54 -4.74
N GLY A 184 13.39 23.80 -5.83
CA GLY A 184 14.39 23.32 -6.78
C GLY A 184 15.61 24.25 -6.94
N GLU A 185 16.75 23.83 -6.40
CA GLU A 185 17.91 24.70 -6.14
C GLU A 185 18.64 25.17 -7.41
N ASP A 186 18.38 24.60 -8.59
CA ASP A 186 19.17 24.89 -9.81
C ASP A 186 18.37 25.36 -11.05
N LEU A 187 17.03 25.31 -11.09
CA LEU A 187 16.28 25.49 -12.35
C LEU A 187 14.88 26.03 -12.09
N ASN A 188 14.60 27.23 -12.59
CA ASN A 188 13.26 27.80 -12.86
C ASN A 188 12.09 26.91 -12.36
N PRO A 189 11.56 27.13 -11.14
CA PRO A 189 10.57 26.26 -10.54
C PRO A 189 9.38 26.01 -11.47
N ASP A 190 8.98 24.74 -11.65
CA ASP A 190 7.76 24.42 -12.39
C ASP A 190 6.54 24.76 -11.52
N TYR A 191 6.18 26.04 -11.52
CA TYR A 191 5.06 26.58 -10.75
C TYR A 191 3.73 25.90 -11.12
N VAL A 192 3.57 25.48 -12.37
CA VAL A 192 2.34 24.83 -12.85
C VAL A 192 2.23 23.42 -12.27
N GLU A 193 3.32 22.64 -12.32
CA GLU A 193 3.34 21.29 -11.75
C GLU A 193 3.25 21.33 -10.22
N ALA A 194 3.96 22.25 -9.56
CA ALA A 194 3.84 22.46 -8.12
C ALA A 194 2.40 22.83 -7.73
N TYR A 195 1.77 23.75 -8.47
CA TYR A 195 0.39 24.16 -8.21
C TYR A 195 -0.60 23.02 -8.40
N LYS A 196 -0.43 22.21 -9.46
CA LYS A 196 -1.24 21.01 -9.69
C LYS A 196 -1.26 20.10 -8.46
N TRP A 197 -0.08 19.75 -7.94
CA TRP A 197 0.02 18.86 -6.78
C TRP A 197 -0.56 19.46 -5.50
N ILE A 198 -0.29 20.74 -5.24
CA ILE A 198 -0.85 21.45 -4.08
C ILE A 198 -2.37 21.59 -4.22
N ASN A 199 -2.90 21.79 -5.42
CA ASN A 199 -4.33 21.86 -5.67
C ASN A 199 -5.03 20.51 -5.47
N LEU A 200 -4.41 19.40 -5.89
CA LEU A 200 -4.90 18.05 -5.62
C LEU A 200 -4.97 17.77 -4.10
N SER A 201 -3.91 18.11 -3.36
CA SER A 201 -3.89 17.96 -1.90
C SER A 201 -4.99 18.80 -1.22
N ALA A 202 -5.16 20.05 -1.66
CA ALA A 202 -6.18 20.95 -1.14
C ALA A 202 -7.61 20.44 -1.41
N ALA A 203 -7.86 19.85 -2.58
CA ALA A 203 -9.16 19.27 -2.93
C ALA A 203 -9.54 18.07 -2.04
N GLN A 204 -8.55 17.40 -1.46
CA GLN A 204 -8.74 16.33 -0.48
C GLN A 204 -8.90 16.83 0.97
N GLY A 205 -8.95 18.15 1.19
CA GLY A 205 -9.15 18.76 2.51
C GLY A 205 -7.88 19.10 3.28
N ASN A 206 -6.69 18.96 2.68
CA ASN A 206 -5.45 19.38 3.34
C ASN A 206 -5.41 20.91 3.50
N THR A 207 -5.59 21.38 4.73
CA THR A 207 -5.69 22.82 5.04
C THR A 207 -4.39 23.59 4.82
N ASN A 208 -3.23 22.93 4.98
CA ASN A 208 -1.94 23.55 4.66
C ASN A 208 -1.80 23.74 3.15
N ALA A 209 -2.21 22.75 2.36
CA ALA A 209 -2.25 22.87 0.91
C ALA A 209 -3.17 24.00 0.44
N VAL A 210 -4.34 24.19 1.06
CA VAL A 210 -5.22 25.34 0.77
C VAL A 210 -4.48 26.68 0.96
N LYS A 211 -3.74 26.83 2.06
CA LYS A 211 -2.96 28.05 2.36
C LYS A 211 -1.84 28.26 1.34
N HIS A 212 -1.08 27.21 1.04
CA HIS A 212 0.00 27.28 0.05
C HIS A 212 -0.53 27.59 -1.35
N ARG A 213 -1.62 26.96 -1.78
CA ARG A 213 -2.30 27.23 -3.05
C ARG A 213 -2.70 28.70 -3.17
N ALA A 214 -3.33 29.25 -2.13
CA ALA A 214 -3.77 30.65 -2.13
C ALA A 214 -2.60 31.62 -2.26
N ARG A 215 -1.49 31.37 -1.56
CA ARG A 215 -0.26 32.18 -1.67
C ARG A 215 0.36 32.09 -3.06
N MET A 216 0.44 30.88 -3.62
CA MET A 216 0.98 30.66 -4.96
C MET A 216 0.16 31.38 -6.04
N SER A 217 -1.16 31.32 -5.96
CA SER A 217 -2.06 31.98 -6.93
C SER A 217 -1.80 33.48 -7.07
N VAL A 218 -1.25 34.15 -6.05
CA VAL A 218 -0.91 35.59 -6.10
C VAL A 218 0.37 35.84 -6.91
N SER A 219 1.29 34.88 -6.96
CA SER A 219 2.58 35.01 -7.65
C SER A 219 2.58 34.40 -9.06
N MET A 220 1.49 33.75 -9.46
CA MET A 220 1.34 33.09 -10.76
C MET A 220 0.47 33.92 -11.70
N THR A 221 0.68 33.77 -13.00
CA THR A 221 -0.24 34.31 -14.02
C THR A 221 -1.56 33.54 -14.01
N GLN A 222 -2.63 34.17 -14.51
CA GLN A 222 -3.94 33.50 -14.66
C GLN A 222 -3.84 32.24 -15.53
N GLU A 223 -3.03 32.27 -16.59
CA GLU A 223 -2.79 31.16 -17.49
C GLU A 223 -2.12 29.98 -16.79
N GLN A 224 -1.08 30.24 -15.98
CA GLN A 224 -0.41 29.21 -15.19
C GLN A 224 -1.34 28.58 -14.15
N VAL A 225 -2.18 29.38 -13.47
CA VAL A 225 -3.17 28.86 -12.52
C VAL A 225 -4.19 27.98 -13.24
N ALA A 226 -4.74 28.45 -14.36
CA ALA A 226 -5.72 27.70 -15.15
C ALA A 226 -5.15 26.36 -15.67
N GLU A 227 -3.89 26.36 -16.13
CA GLU A 227 -3.21 25.14 -16.56
C GLU A 227 -2.98 24.17 -15.38
N GLY A 228 -2.51 24.67 -14.23
CA GLY A 228 -2.33 23.83 -13.04
C GLY A 228 -3.63 23.19 -12.56
N GLN A 229 -4.74 23.93 -12.60
CA GLN A 229 -6.09 23.41 -12.31
C GLN A 229 -6.52 22.36 -13.33
N ARG A 230 -6.31 22.62 -14.63
CA ARG A 230 -6.63 21.68 -15.71
C ARG A 230 -5.90 20.36 -15.55
N ARG A 231 -4.59 20.38 -15.28
CA ARG A 231 -3.79 19.18 -15.01
C ARG A 231 -4.28 18.42 -13.78
N ALA A 232 -4.68 19.14 -12.72
CA ALA A 232 -5.23 18.52 -11.53
C ALA A 232 -6.56 17.80 -11.80
N VAL A 233 -7.45 18.40 -12.61
CA VAL A 233 -8.72 17.77 -13.00
C VAL A 233 -8.51 16.52 -13.87
N GLN A 234 -7.51 16.54 -14.74
CA GLN A 234 -7.19 15.39 -15.61
C GLN A 234 -6.41 14.28 -14.89
N PHE A 235 -5.83 14.59 -13.72
CA PHE A 235 -5.04 13.63 -12.98
C PHE A 235 -5.93 12.54 -12.37
N SER A 236 -5.52 11.29 -12.57
CA SER A 236 -6.15 10.11 -11.98
C SER A 236 -5.11 9.38 -11.12
N PRO A 237 -5.35 9.19 -9.81
CA PRO A 237 -4.42 8.45 -8.95
C PRO A 237 -4.22 7.02 -9.43
N LYS A 238 -2.99 6.52 -9.34
CA LYS A 238 -2.66 5.11 -9.53
C LYS A 238 -3.26 4.32 -8.37
N LYS A 239 -4.05 3.29 -8.67
CA LYS A 239 -4.53 2.37 -7.63
C LYS A 239 -3.31 1.62 -7.07
N SER A 240 -3.20 1.58 -5.74
CA SER A 240 -2.16 0.78 -5.10
C SER A 240 -2.35 -0.70 -5.48
N GLU A 241 -1.30 -1.33 -6.00
CA GLU A 241 -1.28 -2.77 -6.29
C GLU A 241 -1.13 -3.61 -5.01
N ILE A 242 -0.84 -2.96 -3.88
CA ILE A 242 -0.79 -3.62 -2.59
C ILE A 242 -2.19 -4.08 -2.20
N ASN A 243 -2.32 -5.37 -1.94
CA ASN A 243 -3.56 -5.98 -1.48
C ASN A 243 -4.06 -5.30 -0.18
N ALA A 244 -5.04 -4.41 -0.32
CA ALA A 244 -5.67 -3.65 0.76
C ALA A 244 -6.27 -4.54 1.88
N SER A 245 -6.49 -5.83 1.60
CA SER A 245 -6.99 -6.79 2.59
C SER A 245 -5.93 -7.35 3.53
N THR A 246 -4.64 -7.26 3.17
CA THR A 246 -3.55 -7.78 3.99
C THR A 246 -2.63 -6.68 4.50
N ASN A 247 -2.40 -5.59 3.78
CA ASN A 247 -1.55 -4.47 4.23
C ASN A 247 -2.43 -3.25 4.52
N GLN A 248 -3.11 -3.27 5.67
CA GLN A 248 -3.79 -2.09 6.17
C GLN A 248 -2.75 -1.01 6.57
N PRO A 249 -3.13 0.29 6.53
CA PRO A 249 -2.26 1.35 6.99
C PRO A 249 -1.72 0.99 8.37
N ALA A 250 -0.41 1.09 8.54
CA ALA A 250 0.18 0.92 9.86
C ALA A 250 -0.59 1.85 10.81
N ALA A 251 -1.04 1.31 11.96
CA ALA A 251 -1.43 2.20 13.05
C ALA A 251 -0.25 3.16 13.28
N ALA A 252 -0.53 4.37 13.81
CA ALA A 252 0.50 5.35 14.09
C ALA A 252 1.75 4.63 14.62
N PRO A 253 2.95 4.89 14.04
CA PRO A 253 4.16 4.19 14.46
C PRO A 253 4.21 4.21 15.98
N LEU A 254 4.79 3.18 16.59
CA LEU A 254 5.04 3.13 18.03
C LEU A 254 6.04 4.25 18.39
N SER A 255 5.60 5.50 18.27
CA SER A 255 6.24 6.71 18.76
C SER A 255 6.20 6.62 20.28
N ARG A 256 7.21 7.18 20.95
CA ARG A 256 7.29 7.30 22.41
C ARG A 256 5.91 7.36 23.04
N ALA A 257 5.46 6.21 23.55
CA ALA A 257 4.40 6.19 24.53
C ALA A 257 4.97 6.97 25.72
N THR A 258 4.42 8.17 25.94
CA THR A 258 4.55 8.95 27.18
C THR A 258 5.99 9.16 27.67
N GLU A 259 6.65 10.20 27.18
CA GLU A 259 7.48 11.02 28.05
C GLU A 259 6.70 12.34 28.27
N ASN A 260 6.02 12.41 29.42
CA ASN A 260 5.54 13.67 30.00
C ASN A 260 6.74 14.53 30.42
#